data_AF-A0A0Q3SFD5-F1
#
_entry.id   AF-A0A0Q3SFD5-F1
#
_cell.length_a   1.000
_cell.length_b   1.000
_cell.length_c   1.000
_cell.angle_alpha   90.00
_cell.angle_beta   90.00
_cell.angle_gamma   90.00
#
_symmetry.space_group_name_H-M   'P 1'
#
loop_
_entity.id
_entity.type
_entity.pdbx_description
1 polymer ?
#
loop_
_entity_poly.entity_id
_entity_poly.type
_entity_poly.pdbx_seq_one_letter_code
_entity_poly.pdbx_strand_id
1 'polypeptide(L)'
;MKICKNKQSMEQYFETCILEHGKSLFNYIYSLVRHKELAEDLYQEVLISAYLALPSFEERAKVKNWLFKIAVNKCRDYWRKEKSANRFWEEKVYLYAEDSNVIEQPEELILNKCSQEEMVVTLQDLPKMYREPLLLFYYHNQTLMEISNLTSLPISTVKTRMRRAKDRLRPKVKELVANG
;
A
#
# COMPACT_ATOMS: atom_id res chain seq x y z
N MET A 1 -14.23 -26.40 -28.93
CA MET A 1 -12.79 -26.08 -28.94
C MET A 1 -12.54 -24.55 -29.02
N LYS A 2 -13.17 -23.72 -28.16
CA LYS A 2 -13.05 -22.23 -28.18
C LYS A 2 -12.48 -21.61 -26.90
N ILE A 3 -12.21 -22.41 -25.86
CA ILE A 3 -11.80 -21.91 -24.54
C ILE A 3 -10.28 -21.66 -24.45
N CYS A 4 -9.46 -22.38 -25.23
CA CYS A 4 -8.00 -22.32 -25.11
C CYS A 4 -7.36 -21.02 -25.62
N LYS A 5 -7.94 -20.34 -26.63
CA LYS A 5 -7.34 -19.10 -27.18
C LYS A 5 -7.40 -17.90 -26.23
N ASN A 6 -8.32 -17.92 -25.26
CA ASN A 6 -8.50 -16.80 -24.32
C ASN A 6 -7.61 -16.94 -23.06
N LYS A 7 -7.29 -18.18 -22.68
CA LYS A 7 -6.44 -18.47 -21.51
C LYS A 7 -4.97 -18.09 -21.77
N GLN A 8 -4.47 -18.41 -22.96
CA GLN A 8 -3.09 -18.13 -23.34
C GLN A 8 -2.81 -16.62 -23.46
N SER A 9 -3.79 -15.81 -23.91
CA SER A 9 -3.61 -14.34 -23.94
C SER A 9 -3.70 -13.70 -22.55
N MET A 10 -4.45 -14.29 -21.62
CA MET A 10 -4.55 -13.81 -20.24
C MET A 10 -3.27 -14.10 -19.45
N GLU A 11 -2.66 -15.26 -19.65
CA GLU A 11 -1.35 -15.60 -19.06
C GLU A 11 -0.25 -14.66 -19.57
N GLN A 12 -0.20 -14.40 -20.89
CA GLN A 12 0.75 -13.44 -21.47
C GLN A 12 0.54 -11.99 -20.96
N TYR A 13 -0.71 -11.57 -20.80
CA TYR A 13 -1.03 -10.26 -20.23
C TYR A 13 -0.61 -10.18 -18.76
N PHE A 14 -0.86 -11.23 -17.98
CA PHE A 14 -0.41 -11.33 -16.60
C PHE A 14 1.11 -11.24 -16.48
N GLU A 15 1.85 -12.01 -17.30
CA GLU A 15 3.33 -11.93 -17.35
C GLU A 15 3.81 -10.52 -17.66
N THR A 16 3.21 -9.85 -18.64
CA THR A 16 3.53 -8.46 -18.99
C THR A 16 3.31 -7.52 -17.80
N CYS A 17 2.18 -7.66 -17.09
CA CYS A 17 1.91 -6.87 -15.88
C CYS A 17 2.91 -7.16 -14.75
N ILE A 18 3.34 -8.41 -14.56
CA ILE A 18 4.36 -8.76 -13.56
C ILE A 18 5.72 -8.16 -13.95
N LEU A 19 6.08 -8.19 -15.23
CA LEU A 19 7.31 -7.55 -15.71
C LEU A 19 7.28 -6.03 -15.48
N GLU A 20 6.14 -5.38 -15.71
CA GLU A 20 5.99 -3.93 -15.56
C GLU A 20 5.90 -3.49 -14.09
N HIS A 21 5.22 -4.26 -13.24
CA HIS A 21 4.88 -3.82 -11.87
C HIS A 21 5.57 -4.63 -10.77
N GLY A 22 6.26 -5.72 -11.09
CA GLY A 22 6.86 -6.64 -10.12
C GLY A 22 7.85 -5.96 -9.19
N LYS A 23 8.72 -5.08 -9.72
CA LYS A 23 9.66 -4.30 -8.91
C LYS A 23 8.92 -3.37 -7.94
N SER A 24 7.90 -2.66 -8.41
CA SER A 24 7.09 -1.77 -7.57
C SER A 24 6.32 -2.53 -6.51
N LEU A 25 5.83 -3.73 -6.85
CA LEU A 25 5.13 -4.63 -5.93
C LEU A 25 6.06 -5.20 -4.86
N PHE A 26 7.29 -5.59 -5.24
CA PHE A 26 8.31 -6.00 -4.28
C PHE A 26 8.70 -4.84 -3.35
N ASN A 27 9.00 -3.66 -3.91
CA ASN A 27 9.33 -2.48 -3.13
C ASN A 27 8.20 -2.10 -2.18
N TYR A 28 6.94 -2.27 -2.60
CA TYR A 28 5.78 -2.09 -1.73
C TYR A 28 5.84 -3.01 -0.52
N ILE A 29 5.91 -4.32 -0.76
CA ILE A 29 5.95 -5.34 0.29
C ILE A 29 7.15 -5.09 1.21
N TYR A 30 8.32 -4.82 0.65
CA TYR A 30 9.52 -4.48 1.40
C TYR A 30 9.35 -3.23 2.27
N SER A 31 8.72 -2.17 1.75
CA SER A 31 8.47 -0.95 2.52
C SER A 31 7.54 -1.18 3.73
N LEU A 32 6.67 -2.20 3.63
CA LEU A 32 5.74 -2.60 4.67
C LEU A 32 6.40 -3.49 5.73
N VAL A 33 7.15 -4.52 5.32
CA VAL A 33 7.71 -5.53 6.25
C VAL A 33 9.16 -5.29 6.66
N ARG A 34 9.94 -4.55 5.85
CA ARG A 34 11.33 -4.12 6.14
C ARG A 34 12.31 -5.25 6.43
N HIS A 35 12.03 -6.43 5.90
CA HIS A 35 12.90 -7.59 5.98
C HIS A 35 12.97 -8.19 4.59
N LYS A 36 14.17 -8.30 4.03
CA LYS A 36 14.35 -8.66 2.62
C LYS A 36 13.82 -10.07 2.33
N GLU A 37 14.24 -11.07 3.09
CA GLU A 37 13.83 -12.47 2.87
C GLU A 37 12.31 -12.63 3.01
N LEU A 38 11.74 -12.14 4.11
CA LEU A 38 10.29 -12.07 4.27
C LEU A 38 9.56 -11.32 3.15
N ALA A 39 10.12 -10.24 2.61
CA ALA A 39 9.52 -9.54 1.49
C ALA A 39 9.57 -10.38 0.20
N GLU A 40 10.64 -11.14 -0.01
CA GLU A 40 10.77 -12.09 -1.11
C GLU A 40 9.74 -13.23 -0.96
N ASP A 41 9.59 -13.80 0.23
CA ASP A 41 8.59 -14.84 0.52
C ASP A 41 7.17 -14.34 0.27
N LEU A 42 6.81 -13.18 0.82
CA LEU A 42 5.49 -12.58 0.62
C LEU A 42 5.25 -12.20 -0.83
N TYR A 43 6.27 -11.72 -1.54
CA TYR A 43 6.17 -11.42 -2.96
C TYR A 43 5.88 -12.69 -3.77
N GLN A 44 6.58 -13.79 -3.49
CA GLN A 44 6.30 -15.08 -4.13
C GLN A 44 4.89 -15.58 -3.83
N GLU A 45 4.44 -15.50 -2.57
CA GLU A 45 3.07 -15.86 -2.19
C GLU A 45 2.02 -15.04 -2.95
N VAL A 46 2.28 -13.75 -3.18
CA VAL A 46 1.40 -12.87 -3.97
C VAL A 46 1.33 -13.33 -5.41
N LEU A 47 2.47 -13.62 -6.05
CA LEU A 47 2.51 -14.11 -7.43
C LEU A 47 1.76 -15.43 -7.59
N ILE A 48 1.98 -16.39 -6.68
CA ILE A 48 1.30 -17.69 -6.70
C ILE A 48 -0.21 -17.49 -6.51
N SER A 49 -0.61 -16.69 -5.52
CA SER A 49 -2.03 -16.43 -5.25
C SER A 49 -2.72 -15.74 -6.42
N ALA A 50 -2.03 -14.80 -7.07
CA ALA A 50 -2.53 -14.12 -8.26
C ALA A 50 -2.64 -15.08 -9.45
N TYR A 51 -1.64 -15.92 -9.71
CA TYR A 51 -1.70 -16.89 -10.79
C TYR A 51 -2.84 -17.89 -10.61
N LEU A 52 -3.05 -18.40 -9.39
CA LEU A 52 -4.15 -19.32 -9.08
C LEU A 52 -5.53 -18.67 -9.22
N ALA A 53 -5.64 -17.38 -8.92
CA ALA A 53 -6.90 -16.63 -9.02
C ALA A 53 -7.14 -16.03 -10.41
N LEU A 54 -6.13 -16.02 -11.29
CA LEU A 54 -6.18 -15.45 -12.64
C LEU A 54 -7.36 -15.96 -13.51
N PRO A 55 -7.73 -17.25 -13.49
CA PRO A 55 -8.86 -17.74 -14.28
C PRO A 55 -10.22 -17.12 -13.91
N SER A 56 -10.35 -16.61 -12.68
CA SER A 56 -11.57 -15.97 -12.16
C SER A 56 -11.56 -14.45 -12.26
N PHE A 57 -10.48 -13.87 -12.78
CA PHE A 57 -10.32 -12.42 -12.86
C PHE A 57 -10.87 -11.85 -14.17
N GLU A 58 -11.98 -11.12 -14.09
CA GLU A 58 -12.68 -10.59 -15.28
C GLU A 58 -12.28 -9.16 -15.66
N GLU A 59 -11.70 -8.38 -14.74
CA GLU A 59 -11.43 -6.93 -14.93
C GLU A 59 -9.99 -6.63 -15.40
N ARG A 60 -9.67 -6.95 -16.65
CA ARG A 60 -8.32 -6.79 -17.24
C ARG A 60 -7.66 -5.42 -17.01
N ALA A 61 -8.40 -4.32 -17.01
CA ALA A 61 -7.83 -2.97 -16.86
C ALA A 61 -7.30 -2.65 -15.44
N LYS A 62 -7.44 -3.55 -14.46
CA LYS A 62 -7.06 -3.30 -13.06
C LYS A 62 -6.10 -4.35 -12.46
N VAL A 63 -5.38 -5.12 -13.30
CA VAL A 63 -4.45 -6.17 -12.81
C VAL A 63 -3.44 -5.61 -11.80
N LYS A 64 -2.90 -4.41 -12.04
CA LYS A 64 -2.02 -3.71 -11.08
C LYS A 64 -2.68 -3.57 -9.71
N ASN A 65 -3.84 -2.94 -9.64
CA ASN A 65 -4.53 -2.71 -8.36
C ASN A 65 -4.92 -4.05 -7.71
N TRP A 66 -5.29 -5.04 -8.50
CA TRP A 66 -5.59 -6.38 -8.00
C TRP A 66 -4.37 -7.07 -7.38
N LEU A 67 -3.18 -7.00 -8.01
CA LEU A 67 -1.92 -7.49 -7.45
C LEU A 67 -1.58 -6.81 -6.12
N PHE A 68 -1.71 -5.48 -6.07
CA PHE A 68 -1.49 -4.71 -4.85
C PHE A 68 -2.50 -5.06 -3.74
N LYS A 69 -3.74 -5.42 -4.10
CA LYS A 69 -4.74 -5.91 -3.15
C LYS A 69 -4.32 -7.23 -2.52
N ILE A 70 -3.84 -8.17 -3.34
CA ILE A 70 -3.33 -9.46 -2.85
C ILE A 70 -2.14 -9.21 -1.92
N ALA A 71 -1.20 -8.33 -2.30
CA ALA A 71 -0.05 -7.97 -1.46
C ALA A 71 -0.43 -7.36 -0.11
N VAL A 72 -1.38 -6.41 -0.10
CA VAL A 72 -1.94 -5.84 1.14
C VAL A 72 -2.47 -6.95 2.05
N ASN A 73 -3.30 -7.85 1.50
CA ASN A 73 -3.89 -8.93 2.27
C ASN A 73 -2.84 -9.89 2.83
N LYS A 74 -1.84 -10.28 2.02
CA LYS A 74 -0.74 -11.14 2.47
C LYS A 74 0.10 -10.51 3.58
N CYS A 75 0.44 -9.23 3.45
CA CYS A 75 1.15 -8.50 4.50
C CYS A 75 0.32 -8.42 5.80
N ARG A 76 -1.00 -8.21 5.67
CA ARG A 76 -1.91 -8.18 6.82
C ARG A 76 -2.09 -9.52 7.49
N ASP A 77 -2.20 -10.60 6.72
CA ASP A 77 -2.29 -11.96 7.25
C ASP A 77 -1.01 -12.32 7.99
N TYR A 78 0.15 -12.00 7.42
CA TYR A 78 1.44 -12.11 8.09
C TYR A 78 1.44 -11.33 9.42
N TRP A 79 1.05 -10.06 9.42
CA TRP A 79 0.99 -9.26 10.65
C TRP A 79 -0.06 -9.74 11.63
N ARG A 80 -1.17 -10.34 11.18
CA ARG A 80 -2.19 -10.91 12.07
C ARG A 80 -1.64 -12.14 12.79
N LYS A 81 -0.89 -12.98 12.09
CA LYS A 81 -0.17 -14.13 12.66
C LYS A 81 0.95 -13.67 13.61
N GLU A 82 1.73 -12.67 13.21
CA GLU A 82 2.75 -12.02 14.04
C GLU A 82 2.14 -11.40 15.31
N LYS A 83 1.01 -10.69 15.19
CA LYS A 83 0.32 -10.04 16.32
C LYS A 83 -0.50 -10.98 17.20
N SER A 84 -0.80 -12.19 16.77
CA SER A 84 -1.27 -13.23 17.69
C SER A 84 -0.18 -13.56 18.74
N ALA A 85 1.08 -13.20 18.48
CA ALA A 85 2.17 -13.20 19.45
C ALA A 85 2.42 -11.83 20.13
N ASN A 86 1.89 -10.71 19.61
CA ASN A 86 1.96 -9.39 20.25
C ASN A 86 0.80 -8.46 19.82
N ARG A 87 -0.16 -8.22 20.73
CA ARG A 87 -1.36 -7.38 20.54
C ARG A 87 -1.02 -5.98 20.02
N PHE A 88 -1.34 -5.70 18.76
CA PHE A 88 -1.12 -4.37 18.13
C PHE A 88 -2.32 -3.94 17.25
N TRP A 89 -3.50 -4.53 17.43
CA TRP A 89 -4.72 -4.19 16.68
C TRP A 89 -5.89 -3.71 17.58
N GLU A 90 -5.61 -3.24 18.79
CA GLU A 90 -6.62 -2.53 19.58
C GLU A 90 -6.44 -1.03 19.43
N GLU A 91 -7.06 -0.46 18.40
CA GLU A 91 -7.62 0.88 18.53
C GLU A 91 -9.06 0.79 18.01
N LYS A 92 -10.02 0.83 18.94
CA LYS A 92 -11.44 1.04 18.61
C LYS A 92 -11.49 2.28 17.72
N VAL A 93 -11.89 2.10 16.46
CA VAL A 93 -12.09 3.20 15.52
C VAL A 93 -13.25 4.03 16.05
N TYR A 94 -12.94 5.06 16.85
CA TYR A 94 -13.90 6.10 17.15
C TYR A 94 -14.10 6.93 15.88
N LEU A 95 -15.28 6.79 15.29
CA LEU A 95 -15.80 7.65 14.24
C LEU A 95 -15.95 9.06 14.82
N TYR A 96 -14.90 9.87 14.76
CA TYR A 96 -15.04 11.31 14.93
C TYR A 96 -15.36 11.92 13.56
N ALA A 97 -16.62 12.32 13.42
CA ALA A 97 -17.07 13.25 12.41
C ALA A 97 -16.44 14.64 12.68
N GLU A 98 -16.29 15.41 11.61
CA GLU A 98 -15.90 16.83 11.56
C GLU A 98 -14.43 17.14 11.89
N ASP A 99 -13.64 17.42 10.86
CA ASP A 99 -13.42 18.82 10.48
C ASP A 99 -12.89 18.88 9.04
N SER A 100 -13.62 19.59 8.20
CA SER A 100 -13.41 19.68 6.75
C SER A 100 -12.62 20.95 6.46
N ASN A 101 -11.34 20.95 6.80
CA ASN A 101 -10.42 21.99 6.34
C ASN A 101 -9.11 21.32 5.91
N VAL A 102 -9.12 20.76 4.69
CA VAL A 102 -7.88 20.47 3.97
C VAL A 102 -7.40 21.81 3.42
N ILE A 103 -6.76 22.59 4.27
CA ILE A 103 -5.85 23.63 3.81
C ILE A 103 -4.68 22.86 3.20
N GLU A 104 -4.42 23.01 1.90
CA GLU A 104 -3.18 22.56 1.27
C GLU A 104 -2.03 23.20 2.04
N GLN A 105 -1.34 22.40 2.85
CA GLN A 105 -0.25 22.91 3.68
C GLN A 105 1.10 22.62 3.00
N PRO A 106 2.12 23.46 3.21
CA PRO A 106 3.45 23.33 2.59
C PRO A 106 4.08 21.95 2.74
N GLU A 107 3.67 21.18 3.76
CA GLU A 107 4.09 19.80 4.04
C GLU A 107 3.76 18.82 2.89
N GLU A 108 2.72 19.05 2.09
CA GLU A 108 2.43 18.20 0.91
C GLU A 108 3.45 18.42 -0.22
N LEU A 109 3.99 19.63 -0.36
CA LEU A 109 5.00 19.94 -1.37
C LEU A 109 6.33 19.22 -1.09
N ILE A 110 6.65 18.96 0.17
CA ILE A 110 7.90 18.27 0.56
C ILE A 110 7.75 16.76 0.38
N LEU A 111 6.62 16.18 0.77
CA LEU A 111 6.33 14.76 0.50
C LEU A 111 6.30 14.47 -1.01
N ASN A 112 5.86 15.42 -1.83
CA ASN A 112 5.89 15.31 -3.29
C ASN A 112 7.29 15.54 -3.90
N LYS A 113 8.23 16.15 -3.16
CA LYS A 113 9.60 16.46 -3.62
C LYS A 113 10.67 15.52 -3.07
N CYS A 114 10.36 14.71 -2.05
CA CYS A 114 11.27 13.67 -1.56
C CYS A 114 11.55 12.63 -2.64
N SER A 115 12.79 12.21 -2.75
CA SER A 115 13.14 10.99 -3.48
C SER A 115 12.40 9.79 -2.88
N GLN A 116 12.26 8.74 -3.69
CA GLN A 116 11.59 7.49 -3.29
C GLN A 116 12.23 6.87 -2.03
N GLU A 117 13.53 7.03 -1.85
CA GLU A 117 14.29 6.53 -0.71
C GLU A 117 14.08 7.37 0.54
N GLU A 118 14.09 8.70 0.42
CA GLU A 118 13.81 9.62 1.53
C GLU A 118 12.38 9.48 2.06
N MET A 119 11.39 9.29 1.17
CA MET A 119 10.02 9.03 1.58
C MET A 119 9.93 7.74 2.40
N VAL A 120 10.57 6.69 1.90
CA VAL A 120 10.60 5.38 2.56
C VAL A 120 11.27 5.49 3.93
N VAL A 121 12.35 6.24 4.11
CA VAL A 121 13.02 6.46 5.41
C VAL A 121 12.16 7.33 6.34
N THR A 122 11.60 8.43 5.84
CA THR A 122 10.79 9.37 6.62
C THR A 122 9.57 8.69 7.24
N LEU A 123 8.96 7.74 6.52
CA LEU A 123 7.78 6.99 6.96
C LEU A 123 8.09 5.82 7.93
N GLN A 124 9.36 5.50 8.21
CA GLN A 124 9.73 4.37 9.08
C GLN A 124 9.25 4.53 10.52
N ASP A 125 9.30 5.74 11.08
CA ASP A 125 8.94 5.95 12.49
C ASP A 125 7.43 5.88 12.74
N LEU A 126 6.63 5.84 11.67
CA LEU A 126 5.18 5.70 11.79
C LEU A 126 4.78 4.26 12.11
N PRO A 127 3.83 4.07 13.03
CA PRO A 127 3.13 2.80 13.17
C PRO A 127 2.55 2.33 11.83
N LYS A 128 2.58 1.01 11.57
CA LYS A 128 2.18 0.38 10.30
C LYS A 128 0.82 0.90 9.77
N MET A 129 -0.16 1.09 10.66
CA MET A 129 -1.52 1.57 10.31
C MET A 129 -1.55 3.00 9.72
N TYR A 130 -0.56 3.83 10.04
CA TYR A 130 -0.42 5.21 9.56
C TYR A 130 0.48 5.27 8.32
N ARG A 131 1.47 4.37 8.26
CA ARG A 131 2.41 4.22 7.13
C ARG A 131 1.73 3.70 5.86
N GLU A 132 0.94 2.64 5.97
CA GLU A 132 0.28 1.93 4.85
C GLU A 132 -0.46 2.88 3.89
N PRO A 133 -1.39 3.75 4.35
CA PRO A 133 -2.13 4.62 3.43
C PRO A 133 -1.28 5.76 2.83
N LEU A 134 -0.26 6.27 3.53
CA LEU A 134 0.65 7.26 2.94
C LEU A 134 1.49 6.66 1.81
N LEU A 135 1.96 5.43 2.00
CA LEU A 135 2.80 4.77 1.02
C LEU A 135 2.01 4.36 -0.23
N LEU A 136 0.78 3.86 -0.07
CA LEU A 136 -0.11 3.62 -1.20
C LEU A 136 -0.40 4.91 -1.99
N PHE A 137 -0.62 6.02 -1.30
CA PHE A 137 -0.93 7.30 -1.94
C PHE A 137 0.28 7.90 -2.67
N TYR A 138 1.37 8.17 -1.96
CA TYR A 138 2.51 8.93 -2.49
C TYR A 138 3.49 8.10 -3.30
N TYR A 139 3.64 6.80 -3.00
CA TYR A 139 4.63 5.95 -3.68
C TYR A 139 4.00 5.10 -4.78
N HIS A 140 2.74 4.68 -4.63
CA HIS A 140 2.05 3.82 -5.60
C HIS A 140 0.96 4.51 -6.42
N ASN A 141 0.83 5.84 -6.27
CA ASN A 141 -0.14 6.69 -6.98
C ASN A 141 -1.59 6.16 -6.87
N GLN A 142 -1.95 5.62 -5.71
CA GLN A 142 -3.32 5.15 -5.46
C GLN A 142 -4.19 6.31 -4.98
N THR A 143 -5.39 6.43 -5.54
CA THR A 143 -6.40 7.37 -5.06
C THR A 143 -6.92 6.97 -3.67
N LEU A 144 -7.50 7.91 -2.92
CA LEU A 144 -8.11 7.61 -1.62
C LEU A 144 -9.19 6.51 -1.69
N MET A 145 -9.92 6.46 -2.81
CA MET A 145 -10.94 5.45 -3.05
C MET A 145 -10.32 4.09 -3.35
N GLU A 146 -9.25 4.03 -4.14
CA GLU A 146 -8.50 2.79 -4.36
C GLU A 146 -7.87 2.29 -3.07
N ILE A 147 -7.28 3.18 -2.25
CA ILE A 147 -6.74 2.81 -0.93
C ILE A 147 -7.84 2.26 -0.04
N SER A 148 -9.02 2.89 0.02
CA SER A 148 -10.18 2.39 0.77
C SER A 148 -10.55 0.97 0.33
N ASN A 149 -10.61 0.72 -0.98
CA ASN A 149 -10.93 -0.60 -1.54
C ASN A 149 -9.83 -1.65 -1.30
N LEU A 150 -8.56 -1.27 -1.45
CA LEU A 150 -7.39 -2.13 -1.22
C LEU A 150 -7.30 -2.53 0.25
N THR A 151 -7.50 -1.56 1.14
CA THR A 151 -7.38 -1.72 2.58
C THR A 151 -8.66 -2.22 3.22
N SER A 152 -9.79 -2.31 2.49
CA SER A 152 -11.11 -2.63 3.04
C SER A 152 -11.46 -1.77 4.26
N LEU A 153 -11.02 -0.51 4.24
CA LEU A 153 -11.30 0.49 5.28
C LEU A 153 -12.25 1.54 4.72
N PRO A 154 -13.18 2.09 5.51
CA PRO A 154 -13.95 3.25 5.10
C PRO A 154 -13.03 4.39 4.65
N ILE A 155 -13.40 5.12 3.60
CA ILE A 155 -12.61 6.26 3.09
C ILE A 155 -12.36 7.31 4.18
N SER A 156 -13.30 7.48 5.12
CA SER A 156 -13.15 8.32 6.30
C SER A 156 -11.99 7.84 7.19
N THR A 157 -11.87 6.53 7.42
CA THR A 157 -10.77 5.93 8.19
C THR A 157 -9.43 6.10 7.49
N VAL A 158 -9.40 5.95 6.16
CA VAL A 158 -8.18 6.21 5.36
C VAL A 158 -7.74 7.67 5.54
N LYS A 159 -8.65 8.64 5.36
CA LYS A 159 -8.37 10.06 5.55
C LYS A 159 -7.88 10.37 6.97
N THR A 160 -8.54 9.84 8.00
CA THR A 160 -8.12 10.05 9.39
C THR A 160 -6.73 9.47 9.66
N ARG A 161 -6.43 8.27 9.14
CA ARG A 161 -5.10 7.66 9.27
C ARG A 161 -4.03 8.48 8.57
N MET A 162 -4.28 8.95 7.35
CA MET A 162 -3.35 9.82 6.64
C MET A 162 -3.12 11.15 7.36
N ARG A 163 -4.18 11.78 7.92
CA ARG A 163 -4.05 13.00 8.72
C ARG A 163 -3.15 12.76 9.93
N ARG A 164 -3.46 11.76 10.75
CA ARG A 164 -2.67 11.40 11.95
C ARG A 164 -1.23 11.02 11.59
N ALA A 165 -1.01 10.40 10.43
CA ALA A 165 0.31 10.10 9.92
C ALA A 165 1.08 11.40 9.61
N LYS A 166 0.48 12.34 8.88
CA LYS A 166 1.06 13.66 8.59
C LYS A 166 1.36 14.44 9.87
N ASP A 167 0.45 14.44 10.85
CA ASP A 167 0.66 15.12 12.14
C ASP A 167 1.90 14.59 12.88
N ARG A 168 2.11 13.27 12.85
CA ARG A 168 3.29 12.61 13.45
C ARG A 168 4.58 12.88 12.69
N LEU A 169 4.51 13.08 11.37
CA LEU A 169 5.67 13.42 10.54
C LEU A 169 6.03 14.90 10.59
N ARG A 170 5.08 15.76 11.00
CA ARG A 170 5.23 17.21 10.99
C ARG A 170 6.51 17.74 11.63
N PRO A 171 6.98 17.24 12.79
CA PRO A 171 8.25 17.70 13.37
C PRO A 171 9.45 17.40 12.46
N LYS A 172 9.49 16.20 11.90
CA LYS A 172 10.58 15.70 11.05
C LYS A 172 10.61 16.40 9.70
N VAL A 173 9.45 16.68 9.12
CA VAL A 173 9.32 17.46 7.87
C VAL A 173 9.76 18.91 8.07
N LYS A 174 9.43 19.54 9.21
CA LYS A 174 9.90 20.90 9.52
C LYS A 174 11.42 21.00 9.63
N GLU A 175 12.06 19.99 10.20
CA GLU A 175 13.52 19.90 10.32
C GLU A 175 14.20 19.77 8.94
N LEU A 176 13.62 18.96 8.04
CA LEU A 176 14.11 18.84 6.66
C LEU A 176 13.99 20.16 5.87
N VAL A 177 12.95 20.96 6.14
CA VAL A 177 12.74 22.29 5.50
C VAL A 177 13.67 23.35 6.07
N ALA A 178 14.01 23.27 7.36
CA ALA A 178 14.91 24.24 7.99
C ALA A 178 16.38 24.04 7.60
N ASN A 179 16.75 22.83 7.16
CA ASN A 179 18.12 22.43 6.85
C ASN A 179 18.42 22.37 5.33
N GLY A 180 17.46 22.70 4.46
CA GLY A 180 17.61 22.75 3.00
C GLY A 180 17.37 24.14 2.46
#